data_AF-Q44029-F1
#
_entry.id   AF-Q44029-F1
#
_cell.length_a   1.000
_cell.length_b   1.000
_cell.length_c   1.000
_cell.angle_alpha   90.00
_cell.angle_beta   90.00
_cell.angle_gamma   90.00
#
_symmetry.space_group_name_H-M   'P 1'
#
loop_
_entity.id
_entity.type
_entity.pdbx_description
1 polymer ?
#
loop_
_entity_poly.entity_id
_entity_poly.type
_entity_poly.pdbx_seq_one_letter_code
_entity_poly.pdbx_strand_id
1 'polypeptide(L)'
;MNVTEYYEKELKERGYQSDEAQLRAVARLQQCYDEWVAYKSRRNNALKKLLVRPDVPKGVYLWGGVGRGKSFLMDSFYTCVPVVRKTRLHFHEFMREVHRQLEELRGRPDPLDELARRIARRFRLICFDEFHVSDVADAMILHRLLQQMFENGVQFVMTSNYRPDLLYPDGLHRDRVLPAIALLQR
;
A
#
# COMPACT_ATOMS: atom_id res chain seq x y z
N MET A 1 17.14 0.44 -14.24
CA MET A 1 17.15 -0.38 -13.03
C MET A 1 15.72 -0.63 -12.58
N ASN A 2 15.27 -1.87 -12.69
CA ASN A 2 13.98 -2.36 -12.19
C ASN A 2 14.11 -2.95 -10.77
N VAL A 3 13.02 -3.51 -10.23
CA VAL A 3 12.99 -4.03 -8.85
C VAL A 3 13.92 -5.23 -8.67
N THR A 4 13.93 -6.15 -9.63
CA THR A 4 14.76 -7.37 -9.56
C THR A 4 16.24 -7.03 -9.65
N GLU A 5 16.61 -6.17 -10.58
CA GLU A 5 17.99 -5.69 -10.75
C GLU A 5 18.49 -4.96 -9.50
N TYR A 6 17.65 -4.12 -8.89
CA TYR A 6 18.00 -3.41 -7.65
C TYR A 6 18.19 -4.40 -6.50
N TYR A 7 17.26 -5.35 -6.34
CA TYR A 7 17.33 -6.36 -5.30
C TYR A 7 18.60 -7.22 -5.41
N GLU A 8 18.92 -7.72 -6.60
CA GLU A 8 20.12 -8.53 -6.84
C GLU A 8 21.41 -7.74 -6.60
N LYS A 9 21.43 -6.47 -7.01
CA LYS A 9 22.56 -5.57 -6.74
C LYS A 9 22.79 -5.41 -5.24
N GLU A 10 21.74 -5.07 -4.49
CA GLU A 10 21.83 -4.88 -3.04
C GLU A 10 22.19 -6.18 -2.30
N LEU A 11 21.69 -7.35 -2.75
CA LEU A 11 22.11 -8.64 -2.19
C LEU A 11 23.62 -8.83 -2.30
N LYS A 12 24.19 -8.55 -3.49
CA LYS A 12 25.63 -8.65 -3.73
C LYS A 12 26.42 -7.66 -2.89
N GLU A 13 26.00 -6.40 -2.83
CA GLU A 13 26.68 -5.35 -2.07
C GLU A 13 26.68 -5.62 -0.56
N ARG A 14 25.60 -6.22 -0.04
CA ARG A 14 25.46 -6.52 1.40
C ARG A 14 25.90 -7.93 1.80
N GLY A 15 26.29 -8.76 0.83
CA GLY A 15 26.65 -10.17 1.06
C GLY A 15 25.49 -11.03 1.57
N TYR A 16 24.25 -10.68 1.20
CA TYR A 16 23.05 -11.41 1.61
C TYR A 16 22.70 -12.52 0.61
N GLN A 17 22.03 -13.55 1.10
CA GLN A 17 21.46 -14.61 0.28
C GLN A 17 19.94 -14.53 0.27
N SER A 18 19.34 -14.84 -0.88
CA SER A 18 17.90 -14.90 -1.05
C SER A 18 17.36 -16.29 -0.71
N ASP A 19 16.14 -16.35 -0.20
CA ASP A 19 15.36 -17.58 -0.14
C ASP A 19 14.20 -17.60 -1.15
N GLU A 20 13.60 -18.76 -1.39
CA GLU A 20 12.53 -18.90 -2.37
C GLU A 20 11.32 -17.98 -2.10
N ALA A 21 11.01 -17.71 -0.84
CA ALA A 21 9.89 -16.84 -0.50
C ALA A 21 10.20 -15.38 -0.85
N GLN A 22 11.44 -14.95 -0.64
CA GLN A 22 11.91 -13.63 -1.07
C GLN A 22 11.92 -13.53 -2.59
N LEU A 23 12.40 -14.54 -3.33
CA LEU A 23 12.36 -14.55 -4.79
C LEU A 23 10.93 -14.43 -5.34
N ARG A 24 9.97 -15.16 -4.78
CA ARG A 24 8.55 -15.02 -5.14
C ARG A 24 8.01 -13.62 -4.85
N ALA A 25 8.39 -13.03 -3.70
CA ALA A 25 7.99 -11.68 -3.35
C ALA A 25 8.57 -10.64 -4.31
N VAL A 26 9.85 -10.74 -4.66
CA VAL A 26 10.50 -9.86 -5.65
C VAL A 26 9.84 -9.99 -7.01
N ALA A 27 9.54 -11.21 -7.47
CA ALA A 27 8.83 -11.41 -8.74
C ALA A 27 7.45 -10.72 -8.75
N ARG A 28 6.69 -10.82 -7.65
CA ARG A 28 5.40 -10.13 -7.53
C ARG A 28 5.54 -8.61 -7.50
N LEU A 29 6.56 -8.08 -6.82
CA LEU A 29 6.86 -6.65 -6.79
C LEU A 29 7.34 -6.13 -8.16
N GLN A 30 8.12 -6.92 -8.89
CA GLN A 30 8.54 -6.64 -10.26
C GLN A 30 7.32 -6.54 -11.18
N GLN A 31 6.38 -7.49 -11.08
CA GLN A 31 5.12 -7.41 -11.82
C GLN A 31 4.35 -6.12 -11.49
N CYS A 32 4.24 -5.75 -10.22
CA CYS A 32 3.59 -4.49 -9.82
C CYS A 32 4.31 -3.27 -10.41
N TYR A 33 5.65 -3.27 -10.42
CA TYR A 33 6.46 -2.23 -11.07
C TYR A 33 6.16 -2.13 -12.57
N ASP A 34 6.10 -3.26 -13.28
CA ASP A 34 5.83 -3.29 -14.72
C ASP A 34 4.42 -2.78 -15.04
N GLU A 35 3.43 -3.12 -14.22
CA GLU A 35 2.07 -2.57 -14.31
C GLU A 35 2.08 -1.03 -14.15
N TRP A 36 2.87 -0.48 -13.22
CA TRP A 36 3.03 0.96 -13.06
C TRP A 36 3.75 1.63 -14.24
N VAL A 37 4.77 0.99 -14.80
CA VAL A 37 5.45 1.46 -16.02
C VAL A 37 4.45 1.51 -17.18
N ALA A 38 3.66 0.46 -17.39
CA ALA A 38 2.64 0.38 -18.43
C ALA A 38 1.52 1.42 -18.22
N TYR A 39 1.05 1.60 -16.98
CA TYR A 39 0.07 2.61 -16.65
C TYR A 39 0.57 4.02 -16.99
N LYS A 40 1.83 4.33 -16.64
CA LYS A 40 2.46 5.63 -16.94
C LYS A 40 2.64 5.85 -18.44
N SER A 41 3.04 4.83 -19.20
CA SER A 41 3.26 4.95 -20.65
C SER A 41 1.95 5.22 -21.40
N ARG A 42 0.83 4.62 -20.97
CA ARG A 42 -0.51 4.89 -21.53
C ARG A 42 -1.03 6.29 -21.24
N ARG A 43 -0.49 6.98 -20.22
CA ARG A 43 -0.89 8.32 -19.78
C ARG A 43 0.23 9.37 -19.92
N ASN A 44 1.11 9.20 -20.91
CA ASN A 44 2.32 10.00 -21.02
C ASN A 44 2.12 11.45 -21.54
N ASN A 45 0.95 11.81 -22.08
CA ASN A 45 0.66 13.18 -22.54
C ASN A 45 -0.76 13.64 -22.12
N ALA A 46 -1.03 14.95 -22.20
CA ALA A 46 -2.28 15.56 -21.73
C ALA A 46 -3.53 15.00 -22.46
N LEU A 47 -3.43 14.79 -23.77
CA LEU A 47 -4.52 14.23 -24.58
C LEU A 47 -4.86 12.79 -24.19
N LYS A 48 -3.86 11.91 -24.04
CA LYS A 48 -4.09 10.53 -23.59
C LYS A 48 -4.57 10.47 -22.14
N LYS A 49 -4.16 11.41 -21.27
CA LYS A 49 -4.68 11.50 -19.90
C LYS A 49 -6.17 11.79 -19.86
N LEU A 50 -6.71 12.49 -20.86
CA LEU A 50 -8.13 12.82 -21.00
C LEU A 50 -8.92 11.66 -21.64
N LEU A 51 -8.36 11.02 -22.68
CA LEU A 51 -9.05 9.97 -23.46
C LEU A 51 -8.91 8.56 -22.90
N VAL A 52 -7.80 8.24 -22.23
CA VAL A 52 -7.49 6.88 -21.74
C VAL A 52 -7.49 6.89 -20.21
N ARG A 53 -8.40 6.10 -19.63
CA ARG A 53 -8.47 5.81 -18.20
C ARG A 53 -8.18 4.34 -17.98
N PRO A 54 -6.90 3.90 -18.07
CA PRO A 54 -6.55 2.52 -17.80
C PRO A 54 -6.78 2.21 -16.32
N ASP A 55 -7.04 0.94 -16.01
CA ASP A 55 -7.15 0.48 -14.62
C ASP A 55 -5.87 0.75 -13.85
N VAL A 56 -6.03 1.11 -12.58
CA VAL A 56 -4.88 1.40 -11.70
C VAL A 56 -4.22 0.07 -11.31
N PRO A 57 -2.87 -0.04 -11.38
CA PRO A 57 -2.13 -1.26 -11.03
C PRO A 57 -2.54 -1.85 -9.67
N LYS A 58 -2.61 -3.18 -9.57
CA LYS A 58 -3.01 -3.80 -8.30
C LYS A 58 -1.89 -3.70 -7.27
N GLY A 59 -2.30 -3.49 -6.02
CA GLY A 59 -1.39 -3.46 -4.88
C GLY A 59 -0.71 -4.79 -4.59
N VAL A 60 0.21 -4.79 -3.62
CA VAL A 60 0.89 -6.00 -3.13
C VAL A 60 0.85 -6.02 -1.61
N TYR A 61 0.41 -7.13 -1.03
CA TYR A 61 0.44 -7.36 0.41
C TYR A 61 1.49 -8.44 0.73
N LEU A 62 2.63 -8.03 1.26
CA LEU A 62 3.71 -8.90 1.68
C LEU A 62 3.54 -9.28 3.15
N TRP A 63 3.52 -10.57 3.45
CA TRP A 63 3.42 -11.05 4.82
C TRP A 63 4.50 -12.08 5.14
N GLY A 64 4.85 -12.17 6.43
CA GLY A 64 5.81 -13.14 6.94
C GLY A 64 6.38 -12.69 8.28
N GLY A 65 6.98 -13.61 9.04
CA GLY A 65 7.51 -13.32 10.37
C GLY A 65 8.58 -12.22 10.44
N VAL A 66 8.98 -11.87 11.66
CA VAL A 66 10.05 -10.90 11.93
C VAL A 66 11.37 -11.40 11.31
N GLY A 67 12.22 -10.47 10.83
CA GLY A 67 13.54 -10.81 10.28
C GLY A 67 13.54 -11.43 8.88
N ARG A 68 12.38 -11.57 8.21
CA ARG A 68 12.28 -12.18 6.86
C ARG A 68 12.67 -11.26 5.69
N GLY A 69 13.16 -10.04 5.96
CA GLY A 69 13.59 -9.09 4.93
C GLY A 69 12.47 -8.31 4.23
N LYS A 70 11.26 -8.24 4.80
CA LYS A 70 10.12 -7.52 4.20
C LYS A 70 10.43 -6.05 3.91
N SER A 71 11.09 -5.36 4.85
CA SER A 71 11.45 -3.94 4.69
C SER A 71 12.47 -3.74 3.56
N PHE A 72 13.34 -4.72 3.32
CA PHE A 72 14.32 -4.72 2.23
C PHE A 72 13.65 -4.98 0.87
N LEU A 73 12.70 -5.90 0.82
CA LEU A 73 11.85 -6.12 -0.37
C LEU A 73 11.04 -4.86 -0.72
N MET A 74 10.43 -4.24 0.28
CA MET A 74 9.71 -2.97 0.13
C MET A 74 10.63 -1.86 -0.39
N ASP A 75 11.86 -1.77 0.12
CA ASP A 75 12.84 -0.79 -0.32
C ASP A 75 13.18 -0.94 -1.81
N SER A 76 13.38 -2.18 -2.24
CA SER A 76 13.66 -2.51 -3.65
C SER A 76 12.54 -2.02 -4.58
N PHE A 77 11.28 -2.19 -4.17
CA PHE A 77 10.14 -1.68 -4.93
C PHE A 77 10.03 -0.15 -4.86
N TYR A 78 10.07 0.41 -3.65
CA TYR A 78 9.84 1.83 -3.42
C TYR A 78 10.88 2.68 -4.14
N THR A 79 12.14 2.28 -4.15
CA THR A 79 13.23 2.98 -4.84
C THR A 79 13.00 3.01 -6.35
N CYS A 80 12.60 1.88 -6.95
CA CYS A 80 12.48 1.76 -8.41
C CYS A 80 11.17 2.32 -8.99
N VAL A 81 10.03 2.16 -8.31
CA VAL A 81 8.71 2.40 -8.90
C VAL A 81 8.56 3.82 -9.49
N PRO A 82 8.11 3.97 -10.76
CA PRO A 82 8.14 5.24 -11.49
C PRO A 82 6.98 6.20 -11.14
N VAL A 83 6.48 6.12 -9.91
CA VAL A 83 5.40 6.96 -9.36
C VAL A 83 6.00 8.14 -8.61
N VAL A 84 5.66 9.36 -9.03
CA VAL A 84 6.15 10.60 -8.41
C VAL A 84 5.44 10.87 -7.08
N ARG A 85 4.10 10.77 -7.08
CA ARG A 85 3.27 10.97 -5.89
C ARG A 85 3.22 9.69 -5.06
N LYS A 86 4.33 9.33 -4.43
CA LYS A 86 4.45 8.18 -3.53
C LYS A 86 4.95 8.57 -2.15
N THR A 87 4.60 7.78 -1.15
CA THR A 87 5.13 7.92 0.21
C THR A 87 5.27 6.54 0.85
N ARG A 88 6.15 6.43 1.84
CA ARG A 88 6.41 5.24 2.63
C ARG A 88 6.41 5.62 4.11
N LEU A 89 5.65 4.91 4.93
CA LEU A 89 5.47 5.18 6.36
C LEU A 89 4.93 3.96 7.09
N HIS A 90 5.04 3.94 8.42
CA HIS A 90 4.42 2.88 9.21
C HIS A 90 2.90 3.09 9.27
N PHE A 91 2.14 1.98 9.26
CA PHE A 91 0.68 2.05 9.25
C PHE A 91 0.10 2.79 10.48
N HIS A 92 0.68 2.58 11.67
CA HIS A 92 0.23 3.24 12.89
C HIS A 92 0.45 4.77 12.85
N GLU A 93 1.55 5.24 12.25
CA GLU A 93 1.81 6.68 12.07
C GLU A 93 0.77 7.30 11.14
N PHE A 94 0.42 6.58 10.07
CA PHE A 94 -0.64 6.98 9.17
C PHE A 94 -1.99 7.09 9.89
N MET A 95 -2.37 6.09 10.68
CA MET A 95 -3.65 6.10 11.41
C MET A 95 -3.74 7.23 12.43
N ARG A 96 -2.64 7.54 13.13
CA ARG A 96 -2.59 8.71 14.03
C ARG A 96 -2.87 10.02 13.29
N GLU A 97 -2.28 10.20 12.12
CA GLU A 97 -2.50 11.38 11.29
C GLU A 97 -3.92 11.44 10.71
N VAL A 98 -4.48 10.28 10.34
CA VAL A 98 -5.88 10.15 9.90
C VAL A 98 -6.82 10.62 11.00
N HIS A 99 -6.70 10.10 12.23
CA HIS A 99 -7.56 10.51 13.34
C HIS A 99 -7.44 12.00 13.66
N ARG A 100 -6.22 12.55 13.63
CA ARG A 100 -5.98 13.99 13.80
C ARG A 100 -6.73 14.81 12.77
N GLN A 101 -6.65 14.44 11.49
CA GLN A 101 -7.35 15.16 10.42
C GLN A 101 -8.88 14.95 10.47
N LEU A 102 -9.35 13.79 10.92
CA LEU A 102 -10.79 13.55 11.10
C LEU A 102 -11.39 14.45 12.19
N GLU A 103 -10.65 14.72 13.27
CA GLU A 103 -11.09 15.67 14.29
C GLU A 103 -11.17 17.10 13.73
N GLU A 104 -10.22 17.52 12.90
CA GLU A 104 -10.28 18.82 12.20
C GLU A 104 -11.45 18.92 11.20
N LEU A 105 -11.88 17.79 10.66
CA LEU A 105 -13.00 17.68 9.72
C LEU A 105 -14.35 17.44 10.41
N ARG A 106 -14.37 17.43 11.74
CA ARG A 106 -15.58 17.18 12.52
C ARG A 106 -16.69 18.17 12.16
N GLY A 107 -17.91 17.66 12.04
CA GLY A 107 -19.08 18.44 11.63
C GLY A 107 -19.23 18.62 10.12
N ARG A 108 -18.26 18.20 9.29
CA ARG A 108 -18.45 18.11 7.84
C ARG A 108 -19.23 16.85 7.45
N PRO A 109 -20.01 16.91 6.36
CA PRO A 109 -20.59 15.71 5.77
C PRO A 109 -19.46 14.80 5.25
N ASP A 110 -19.53 13.53 5.63
CA ASP A 110 -18.61 12.45 5.28
C ASP A 110 -17.09 12.80 5.35
N PRO A 111 -16.54 12.99 6.56
CA PRO A 111 -15.16 13.44 6.74
C PRO A 111 -14.11 12.46 6.19
N LEU A 112 -14.43 11.16 6.11
CA LEU A 112 -13.53 10.14 5.56
C LEU A 112 -13.34 10.27 4.05
N ASP A 113 -14.41 10.56 3.30
CA ASP A 113 -14.32 10.79 1.85
C ASP A 113 -13.54 12.08 1.55
N GLU A 114 -13.81 13.17 2.28
CA GLU A 114 -13.03 14.41 2.14
C GLU A 114 -11.53 14.17 2.46
N LEU A 115 -11.23 13.42 3.52
CA LEU A 115 -9.86 13.04 3.86
C LEU A 115 -9.21 12.18 2.75
N ALA A 116 -9.93 11.17 2.24
CA ALA A 116 -9.43 10.33 1.15
C ALA A 116 -9.09 11.13 -0.11
N ARG A 117 -9.93 12.12 -0.48
CA ARG A 117 -9.64 13.05 -1.58
C ARG A 117 -8.39 13.88 -1.33
N ARG A 118 -8.20 14.39 -0.10
CA ARG A 118 -6.99 15.14 0.29
C ARG A 118 -5.74 14.26 0.17
N ILE A 119 -5.81 13.03 0.65
CA ILE A 119 -4.73 12.05 0.52
C ILE A 119 -4.45 11.76 -0.96
N ALA A 120 -5.48 11.53 -1.78
CA ALA A 120 -5.34 11.20 -3.20
C ALA A 120 -4.79 12.35 -4.07
N ARG A 121 -4.92 13.60 -3.62
CA ARG A 121 -4.24 14.75 -4.24
C ARG A 121 -2.73 14.71 -3.96
N ARG A 122 -2.33 14.26 -2.78
CA ARG A 122 -0.91 14.17 -2.38
C ARG A 122 -0.23 12.90 -2.91
N PHE A 123 -0.92 11.76 -2.84
CA PHE A 123 -0.35 10.44 -3.09
C PHE A 123 -1.21 9.64 -4.08
N ARG A 124 -0.55 8.86 -4.93
CA ARG A 124 -1.13 7.82 -5.81
C ARG A 124 -0.73 6.42 -5.38
N LEU A 125 0.38 6.30 -4.67
CA LEU A 125 0.90 5.06 -4.12
C LEU A 125 1.32 5.32 -2.68
N ILE A 126 0.86 4.49 -1.76
CA ILE A 126 1.29 4.52 -0.36
C ILE A 126 1.90 3.15 -0.04
N CYS A 127 3.14 3.17 0.43
CA CYS A 127 3.85 1.97 0.86
C CYS A 127 3.78 1.90 2.40
N PHE A 128 2.91 1.04 2.93
CA PHE A 128 2.81 0.85 4.37
C PHE A 128 3.81 -0.20 4.84
N ASP A 129 4.66 0.20 5.78
CA ASP A 129 5.39 -0.75 6.59
C ASP A 129 4.59 -1.15 7.84
N GLU A 130 4.76 -2.41 8.24
CA GLU A 130 4.19 -2.95 9.48
C GLU A 130 2.67 -2.74 9.59
N PHE A 131 1.95 -3.09 8.53
CA PHE A 131 0.50 -3.08 8.50
C PHE A 131 -0.06 -4.06 9.54
N HIS A 132 -0.47 -3.53 10.68
CA HIS A 132 -1.05 -4.25 11.79
C HIS A 132 -2.13 -3.39 12.44
N VAL A 133 -3.25 -4.02 12.78
CA VAL A 133 -4.38 -3.37 13.44
C VAL A 133 -4.51 -4.01 14.82
N SER A 134 -4.37 -3.19 15.86
CA SER A 134 -4.56 -3.57 17.26
C SER A 134 -5.59 -2.71 17.99
N ASP A 135 -5.85 -1.50 17.49
CA ASP A 135 -6.80 -0.56 18.09
C ASP A 135 -8.21 -0.71 17.47
N VAL A 136 -9.24 -0.67 18.33
CA VAL A 136 -10.63 -0.71 17.89
C VAL A 136 -11.01 0.53 17.06
N ALA A 137 -10.49 1.71 17.40
CA ALA A 137 -10.76 2.94 16.66
C ALA A 137 -10.26 2.85 15.21
N ASP A 138 -9.07 2.28 15.01
CA ASP A 138 -8.52 2.02 13.68
C ASP A 138 -9.38 1.02 12.91
N ALA A 139 -9.72 -0.10 13.58
CA ALA A 139 -10.58 -1.14 13.02
C ALA A 139 -11.93 -0.58 12.54
N MET A 140 -12.51 0.38 13.27
CA MET A 140 -13.85 0.92 12.96
C MET A 140 -13.90 1.72 11.66
N ILE A 141 -12.80 2.36 11.27
CA ILE A 141 -12.77 3.22 10.08
C ILE A 141 -12.02 2.59 8.90
N LEU A 142 -11.24 1.53 9.15
CA LEU A 142 -10.28 0.98 8.19
C LEU A 142 -10.91 0.64 6.83
N HIS A 143 -12.02 -0.12 6.83
CA HIS A 143 -12.67 -0.53 5.60
C HIS A 143 -13.08 0.69 4.75
N ARG A 144 -13.82 1.61 5.35
CA ARG A 144 -14.32 2.81 4.65
C ARG A 144 -13.15 3.67 4.16
N LEU A 145 -12.13 3.85 4.98
CA LEU A 145 -10.96 4.63 4.62
C LEU A 145 -10.22 4.02 3.42
N LEU A 146 -9.89 2.73 3.46
CA LEU A 146 -9.23 2.04 2.35
C LEU A 146 -10.08 2.10 1.08
N GLN A 147 -11.37 1.80 1.19
CA GLN A 147 -12.30 1.85 0.06
C GLN A 147 -12.33 3.24 -0.59
N GLN A 148 -12.50 4.30 0.20
CA GLN A 148 -12.52 5.68 -0.31
C GLN A 148 -11.18 6.07 -0.94
N MET A 149 -10.06 5.63 -0.38
CA MET A 149 -8.75 5.86 -0.99
C MET A 149 -8.61 5.14 -2.34
N PHE A 150 -9.07 3.89 -2.45
CA PHE A 150 -9.09 3.16 -3.72
C PHE A 150 -9.98 3.82 -4.77
N GLU A 151 -11.19 4.23 -4.40
CA GLU A 151 -12.13 4.94 -5.28
C GLU A 151 -11.53 6.27 -5.80
N ASN A 152 -10.70 6.92 -4.99
CA ASN A 152 -9.96 8.11 -5.37
C ASN A 152 -8.65 7.82 -6.14
N GLY A 153 -8.34 6.55 -6.40
CA GLY A 153 -7.21 6.07 -7.19
C GLY A 153 -5.88 6.10 -6.46
N VAL A 154 -5.88 5.85 -5.15
CA VAL A 154 -4.69 5.54 -4.34
C VAL A 154 -4.53 4.03 -4.28
N GLN A 155 -3.31 3.53 -4.52
CA GLN A 155 -2.97 2.12 -4.34
C GLN A 155 -1.98 1.92 -3.22
N PHE A 156 -1.88 0.68 -2.76
CA PHE A 156 -1.03 0.29 -1.64
C PHE A 156 -0.06 -0.82 -1.98
N VAL A 157 1.15 -0.71 -1.45
CA VAL A 157 2.01 -1.88 -1.20
C VAL A 157 2.19 -1.94 0.32
N MET A 158 2.08 -3.12 0.90
CA MET A 158 2.05 -3.29 2.35
C MET A 158 3.00 -4.39 2.79
N THR A 159 3.68 -4.20 3.92
CA THR A 159 4.35 -5.28 4.65
C THR A 159 3.63 -5.57 5.95
N SER A 160 3.50 -6.84 6.35
CA SER A 160 2.91 -7.24 7.63
C SER A 160 3.58 -8.47 8.22
N ASN A 161 3.50 -8.61 9.54
CA ASN A 161 3.83 -9.86 10.23
C ASN A 161 2.69 -10.88 10.19
N TYR A 162 1.49 -10.45 9.78
CA TYR A 162 0.28 -11.25 9.78
C TYR A 162 -0.19 -11.47 8.34
N ARG A 163 -0.80 -12.64 8.09
CA ARG A 163 -1.60 -12.81 6.88
C ARG A 163 -2.84 -11.91 6.95
N PRO A 164 -3.42 -11.49 5.81
CA PRO A 164 -4.62 -10.64 5.81
C PRO A 164 -5.77 -11.20 6.65
N ASP A 165 -6.02 -12.51 6.60
CA ASP A 165 -7.06 -13.19 7.37
C ASP A 165 -6.81 -13.19 8.88
N LEU A 166 -5.57 -12.97 9.30
CA LEU A 166 -5.15 -12.88 10.71
C LEU A 166 -4.97 -11.42 11.18
N LEU A 167 -5.45 -10.45 10.41
CA LEU A 167 -5.50 -9.06 10.88
C LEU A 167 -6.58 -8.91 11.95
N TYR A 168 -6.22 -8.23 13.05
CA TYR A 168 -7.09 -7.97 14.20
C TYR A 168 -7.77 -9.24 14.75
N PRO A 169 -6.99 -10.26 15.15
CA PRO A 169 -7.55 -11.50 15.70
C PRO A 169 -8.28 -11.18 17.02
N ASP A 170 -9.47 -11.75 17.19
CA ASP A 170 -10.30 -11.62 18.40
C ASP A 170 -10.61 -10.19 18.87
N GLY A 171 -10.43 -9.21 17.98
CA GLY A 171 -10.68 -7.81 18.28
C GLY A 171 -12.16 -7.48 18.40
N LEU A 172 -12.46 -6.42 19.15
CA LEU A 172 -13.84 -5.97 19.34
C LEU A 172 -14.44 -5.52 17.99
N HIS A 173 -15.63 -6.03 17.65
CA HIS A 173 -16.27 -5.79 16.35
C HIS A 173 -15.44 -6.22 15.13
N ARG A 174 -14.71 -7.35 15.24
CA ARG A 174 -13.92 -7.91 14.14
C ARG A 174 -14.69 -8.09 12.84
N ASP A 175 -16.00 -8.34 12.91
CA ASP A 175 -16.91 -8.39 11.77
C ASP A 175 -16.82 -7.14 10.88
N ARG A 176 -16.54 -5.97 11.46
CA ARG A 176 -16.36 -4.71 10.74
C ARG A 176 -15.03 -4.60 9.98
N VAL A 177 -14.04 -5.42 10.34
CA VAL A 177 -12.73 -5.48 9.66
C VAL A 177 -12.75 -6.48 8.51
N LEU A 178 -13.64 -7.48 8.53
CA LEU A 178 -13.75 -8.47 7.46
C LEU A 178 -13.87 -7.86 6.04
N PRO A 179 -14.65 -6.79 5.81
CA PRO A 179 -14.68 -6.13 4.51
C PRO A 179 -13.34 -5.50 4.11
N ALA A 180 -12.57 -4.96 5.06
CA ALA A 180 -11.22 -4.47 4.80
C ALA A 180 -10.27 -5.61 4.41
N ILE A 181 -10.37 -6.76 5.09
CA ILE A 181 -9.57 -7.96 4.75
C ILE A 181 -9.90 -8.42 3.33
N ALA A 182 -11.19 -8.52 2.99
CA ALA A 182 -11.63 -8.89 1.65
C ALA A 182 -11.10 -7.92 0.59
N LEU A 183 -11.03 -6.63 0.90
CA LEU A 183 -10.48 -5.61 0.02
C LEU A 183 -8.96 -5.77 -0.21
N LEU A 184 -8.20 -6.17 0.81
CA LEU A 184 -6.75 -6.43 0.72
C LEU A 184 -6.40 -7.71 -0.05
N GLN A 185 -7.35 -8.63 -0.19
CA GLN A 185 -7.17 -9.92 -0.87
C GLN A 185 -7.53 -9.89 -2.37
N ARG A 186 -8.03 -8.77 -2.90
CA ARG A 186 -8.43 -8.59 -4.31
C ARG A 186 -7.25 -8.29 -5.24
#